data_AF-D3PDK2-F1
#
_entry.id   AF-D3PDK2-F1
#
_cell.length_a   1.000
_cell.length_b   1.000
_cell.length_c   1.000
_cell.angle_alpha   90.00
_cell.angle_beta   90.00
_cell.angle_gamma   90.00
#
_symmetry.space_group_name_H-M   'P 1'
#
loop_
_entity.id
_entity.type
_entity.pdbx_description
1 polymer ?
#
loop_
_entity_poly.entity_id
_entity_poly.type
_entity_poly.pdbx_seq_one_letter_code
_entity_poly.pdbx_strand_id
1 'polypeptide(L)'
;MIENYEDLIRKIYHDSVNLLNPIKEIIKLQYGKDDIMMELVPSMAYVIDILTNSRALVILESQKFEFKKEEFLLYEVLTEILQIIKDNYISKSDFINLKNFEEMYEVSLNTNKYLFHLLLYNLILNAYRFGYNTAVYYYCGKIIIKNNIKIKFDSNSIFELPIATDRFGITGSGFGLKIVKKILNELDISLEDNIYEDEVEVSINIKNILIG
;
A
#
# COMPACT_ATOMS: atom_id res chain seq x y z
N MET A 1 -0.71 -21.20 -21.47
CA MET A 1 -0.51 -19.81 -21.91
C MET A 1 -0.10 -18.84 -20.79
N ILE A 2 0.06 -19.28 -19.54
CA ILE A 2 0.34 -18.40 -18.38
C ILE A 2 1.85 -18.17 -18.15
N GLU A 3 2.73 -19.12 -18.47
CA GLU A 3 4.19 -19.01 -18.23
C GLU A 3 4.83 -17.84 -18.97
N ASN A 4 4.41 -17.59 -20.21
CA ASN A 4 4.96 -16.50 -21.02
C ASN A 4 4.49 -15.12 -20.52
N TYR A 5 3.38 -15.04 -19.79
CA TYR A 5 2.84 -13.79 -19.25
C TYR A 5 3.50 -13.41 -17.92
N GLU A 6 3.70 -14.38 -17.03
CA GLU A 6 4.37 -14.18 -15.75
C GLU A 6 5.83 -13.72 -15.93
N ASP A 7 6.57 -14.39 -16.82
CA ASP A 7 7.94 -13.99 -17.14
C ASP A 7 8.01 -12.60 -17.77
N LEU A 8 7.03 -12.25 -18.61
CA LEU A 8 6.93 -10.92 -19.20
C LEU A 8 6.68 -9.84 -18.14
N ILE A 9 5.72 -10.05 -17.23
CA ILE A 9 5.44 -9.09 -16.15
C ILE A 9 6.63 -8.95 -15.21
N ARG A 10 7.28 -10.06 -14.86
CA ARG A 10 8.52 -10.06 -14.06
C ARG A 10 9.62 -9.25 -14.74
N LYS A 11 9.83 -9.46 -16.04
CA LYS A 11 10.83 -8.72 -16.83
C LYS A 11 10.50 -7.23 -16.89
N ILE A 12 9.27 -6.87 -17.23
CA ILE A 12 8.82 -5.47 -17.27
C ILE A 12 9.01 -4.80 -15.91
N TYR A 13 8.63 -5.47 -14.81
CA TYR A 13 8.86 -4.99 -13.45
C TYR A 13 10.34 -4.72 -13.19
N HIS A 14 11.22 -5.69 -13.45
CA HIS A 14 12.66 -5.53 -13.20
C HIS A 14 13.28 -4.43 -14.05
N ASP A 15 13.02 -4.41 -15.35
CA ASP A 15 13.56 -3.42 -16.27
C ASP A 15 13.10 -2.00 -15.89
N SER A 16 11.82 -1.85 -15.54
CA SER A 16 11.26 -0.55 -15.14
C SER A 16 11.79 -0.08 -13.79
N VAL A 17 11.87 -0.95 -12.78
CA VAL A 17 12.41 -0.59 -11.46
C VAL A 17 13.88 -0.20 -11.56
N ASN A 18 14.68 -0.94 -12.34
CA ASN A 18 16.09 -0.67 -12.57
C ASN A 18 16.32 0.63 -13.36
N LEU A 19 15.36 1.06 -14.18
CA LEU A 19 15.43 2.33 -14.89
C LEU A 19 14.94 3.50 -14.03
N LEU A 20 13.76 3.37 -13.44
CA LEU A 20 13.06 4.48 -12.78
C LEU A 20 13.66 4.83 -11.41
N ASN A 21 14.15 3.86 -10.62
CA ASN A 21 14.75 4.18 -9.32
C ASN A 21 16.01 5.05 -9.44
N PRO A 22 16.99 4.73 -10.30
CA PRO A 22 18.15 5.62 -10.48
C PRO A 22 17.76 7.01 -10.98
N ILE A 23 16.81 7.11 -11.92
CA ILE A 23 16.34 8.40 -12.43
C ILE A 23 15.69 9.21 -11.31
N LYS A 24 14.85 8.59 -10.48
CA LYS A 24 14.21 9.21 -9.32
C LYS A 24 15.26 9.78 -8.35
N GLU A 25 16.31 9.03 -8.05
CA GLU A 25 17.39 9.49 -7.17
C GLU A 25 18.22 10.63 -7.80
N ILE A 26 18.49 10.58 -9.10
CA ILE A 26 19.13 11.69 -9.83
C ILE A 26 18.29 12.96 -9.73
N ILE A 27 16.97 12.85 -9.94
CA ILE A 27 16.05 13.99 -9.85
C ILE A 27 16.07 14.58 -8.43
N LYS A 28 16.00 13.73 -7.40
CA LYS A 28 16.09 14.18 -6.00
C LYS A 28 17.39 14.92 -5.70
N LEU A 29 18.52 14.41 -6.21
CA LEU A 29 19.84 15.01 -6.00
C LEU A 29 20.03 16.32 -6.75
N GLN A 30 19.51 16.43 -7.99
CA GLN A 30 19.69 17.60 -8.84
C GLN A 30 18.71 18.73 -8.55
N TYR A 31 17.46 18.41 -8.25
CA TYR A 31 16.36 19.37 -8.18
C TYR A 31 15.83 19.58 -6.77
N GLY A 32 16.31 18.83 -5.76
CA GLY A 32 15.92 19.07 -4.36
C GLY A 32 14.40 19.17 -4.19
N LYS A 33 13.90 20.31 -3.68
CA LYS A 33 12.46 20.56 -3.46
C LYS A 33 11.78 21.32 -4.61
N ASP A 34 12.34 21.34 -5.81
CA ASP A 34 11.76 22.03 -6.96
C ASP A 34 10.50 21.34 -7.50
N ASP A 35 9.68 22.09 -8.24
CA ASP A 35 8.43 21.61 -8.85
C ASP A 35 8.62 20.35 -9.72
N ILE A 36 9.76 20.27 -10.43
CA ILE A 36 10.13 19.10 -11.25
C ILE A 36 10.21 17.82 -10.40
N MET A 37 10.82 17.92 -9.22
CA MET A 37 10.94 16.79 -8.31
C MET A 37 9.58 16.43 -7.70
N MET A 38 8.79 17.44 -7.33
CA MET A 38 7.44 17.25 -6.79
C MET A 38 6.46 16.62 -7.79
N GLU A 39 6.70 16.72 -9.09
CA GLU A 39 5.85 16.12 -10.14
C GLU A 39 6.39 14.77 -10.64
N LEU A 40 7.68 14.68 -10.96
CA LEU A 40 8.25 13.49 -11.59
C LEU A 40 8.45 12.33 -10.61
N VAL A 41 8.89 12.58 -9.38
CA VAL A 41 9.16 11.52 -8.40
C VAL A 41 7.87 10.75 -8.05
N PRO A 42 6.74 11.42 -7.70
CA PRO A 42 5.48 10.71 -7.48
C PRO A 42 4.96 9.97 -8.71
N SER A 43 5.14 10.54 -9.90
CA SER A 43 4.71 9.93 -11.16
C SER A 43 5.46 8.63 -11.46
N MET A 44 6.78 8.60 -11.24
CA MET A 44 7.59 7.39 -11.39
C MET A 44 7.27 6.35 -10.31
N ALA A 45 7.07 6.79 -9.06
CA ALA A 45 6.66 5.92 -7.97
C ALA A 45 5.30 5.25 -8.28
N TYR A 46 4.36 6.00 -8.84
CA TYR A 46 3.06 5.47 -9.26
C TYR A 46 3.18 4.38 -10.33
N VAL A 47 4.10 4.52 -11.31
CA VAL A 47 4.37 3.46 -12.29
C VAL A 47 4.94 2.21 -11.61
N ILE A 48 5.89 2.38 -10.69
CA ILE A 48 6.45 1.27 -9.91
C ILE A 48 5.35 0.57 -9.09
N ASP A 49 4.42 1.32 -8.50
CA ASP A 49 3.29 0.77 -7.74
C ASP A 49 2.37 -0.08 -8.61
N ILE A 50 2.05 0.39 -9.82
CA ILE A 50 1.27 -0.39 -10.80
C ILE A 50 1.97 -1.72 -11.11
N LEU A 51 3.27 -1.68 -11.40
CA LEU A 51 4.04 -2.87 -11.75
C LEU A 51 4.18 -3.83 -10.57
N THR A 52 4.40 -3.31 -9.36
CA THR A 52 4.47 -4.10 -8.12
C THR A 52 3.15 -4.83 -7.88
N ASN A 53 2.03 -4.12 -7.94
CA ASN A 53 0.70 -4.71 -7.76
C ASN A 53 0.35 -5.70 -8.87
N SER A 54 0.70 -5.41 -10.12
CA SER A 54 0.48 -6.32 -11.26
C SER A 54 1.27 -7.62 -11.10
N ARG A 55 2.53 -7.53 -10.70
CA ARG A 55 3.37 -8.70 -10.43
C ARG A 55 2.81 -9.53 -9.28
N ALA A 56 2.45 -8.90 -8.17
CA ALA A 56 1.87 -9.60 -7.03
C ALA A 56 0.57 -10.32 -7.40
N LEU A 57 -0.29 -9.70 -8.22
CA LEU A 57 -1.53 -10.30 -8.70
C LEU A 57 -1.24 -11.58 -9.50
N VAL A 58 -0.29 -11.53 -10.43
CA VAL A 58 0.08 -12.71 -11.23
C VAL A 58 0.62 -13.84 -10.35
N ILE A 59 1.45 -13.53 -9.36
CA ILE A 59 1.99 -14.53 -8.43
C ILE A 59 0.87 -15.19 -7.61
N LEU A 60 -0.06 -14.39 -7.08
CA LEU A 60 -1.21 -14.90 -6.32
C LEU A 60 -2.20 -15.70 -7.18
N GLU A 61 -2.36 -15.35 -8.46
CA GLU A 61 -3.25 -16.07 -9.38
C GLU A 61 -2.61 -17.32 -9.98
N SER A 62 -1.28 -17.38 -10.11
CA SER A 62 -0.60 -18.55 -10.67
C SER A 62 -0.58 -19.74 -9.71
N GLN A 63 -0.70 -19.50 -8.39
CA GLN A 63 -0.56 -20.51 -7.33
C GLN A 63 0.75 -21.34 -7.41
N LYS A 64 1.74 -20.86 -8.18
CA LYS A 64 3.01 -21.56 -8.40
C LYS A 64 4.06 -21.24 -7.33
N PHE A 65 3.81 -20.21 -6.53
CA PHE A 65 4.74 -19.73 -5.51
C PHE A 65 4.23 -20.08 -4.12
N GLU A 66 5.06 -20.80 -3.37
CA GLU A 66 4.87 -20.94 -1.93
C GLU A 66 5.44 -19.71 -1.23
N PHE A 67 4.56 -18.96 -0.57
CA PHE A 67 4.95 -17.81 0.23
C PHE A 67 5.57 -18.28 1.55
N LYS A 68 6.87 -18.00 1.72
CA LYS A 68 7.55 -18.29 2.98
C LYS A 68 6.96 -17.41 4.09
N LYS A 69 6.62 -18.03 5.23
CA LYS A 69 6.29 -17.31 6.47
C LYS A 69 7.57 -16.94 7.21
N GLU A 70 7.57 -15.78 7.81
CA GLU A 70 8.66 -15.30 8.65
C GLU A 70 8.09 -14.51 9.83
N GLU A 71 8.89 -14.48 10.90
CA GLU A 71 8.62 -13.67 12.08
C GLU A 71 9.18 -12.26 11.89
N PHE A 72 8.36 -11.25 12.18
CA PHE A 72 8.75 -9.84 12.11
C PHE A 72 7.87 -8.99 13.01
N LEU A 73 8.35 -7.79 13.34
CA LEU A 73 7.60 -6.86 14.19
C LEU A 73 6.75 -5.91 13.34
N LEU A 74 5.51 -5.66 13.77
CA LEU A 74 4.57 -4.77 13.06
C LEU A 74 5.16 -3.37 12.85
N TYR A 75 5.88 -2.84 13.85
CA TYR A 75 6.49 -1.52 13.76
C TYR A 75 7.50 -1.42 12.60
N GLU A 76 8.23 -2.49 12.30
CA GLU A 76 9.25 -2.49 11.24
C GLU A 76 8.58 -2.30 9.89
N VAL A 77 7.53 -3.06 9.62
CA VAL A 77 6.75 -2.97 8.38
C VAL A 77 6.12 -1.58 8.23
N LEU A 78 5.51 -1.04 9.28
CA LEU A 78 4.92 0.30 9.22
C LEU A 78 5.98 1.38 8.98
N THR A 79 7.14 1.28 9.63
CA THR A 79 8.25 2.23 9.43
C THR A 79 8.79 2.17 8.01
N GLU A 80 8.98 0.97 7.46
CA GLU A 80 9.36 0.75 6.06
C GLU A 80 8.36 1.43 5.10
N ILE A 81 7.06 1.21 5.31
CA ILE A 81 5.99 1.80 4.49
C ILE A 81 5.99 3.33 4.57
N LEU A 82 6.08 3.90 5.77
CA LEU A 82 6.10 5.35 5.95
C LEU A 82 7.32 5.98 5.29
N GLN A 83 8.48 5.33 5.40
CA GLN A 83 9.69 5.80 4.75
C GLN A 83 9.53 5.79 3.22
N ILE A 84 8.97 4.72 2.64
CA ILE A 84 8.66 4.65 1.20
C ILE A 84 7.71 5.79 0.81
N ILE A 85 6.63 6.03 1.56
CA ILE A 85 5.68 7.10 1.22
C ILE A 85 6.36 8.47 1.32
N LYS A 86 7.14 8.71 2.37
CA LYS A 86 7.87 9.97 2.57
C LYS A 86 8.88 10.24 1.44
N ASP A 87 9.60 9.22 1.00
CA ASP A 87 10.63 9.34 -0.03
C ASP A 87 10.07 9.57 -1.43
N ASN A 88 8.82 9.19 -1.67
CA ASN A 88 8.19 9.23 -3.00
C ASN A 88 7.08 10.28 -3.10
N TYR A 89 6.51 10.73 -1.98
CA TYR A 89 5.34 11.61 -1.94
C TYR A 89 5.56 12.75 -0.93
N ILE A 90 6.40 13.70 -1.31
CA ILE A 90 7.01 14.68 -0.39
C ILE A 90 6.05 15.80 0.03
N SER A 91 5.02 16.08 -0.77
CA SER A 91 4.13 17.24 -0.54
C SER A 91 3.11 17.06 0.59
N LYS A 92 2.93 15.84 1.13
CA LYS A 92 1.96 15.58 2.22
C LYS A 92 2.44 14.59 3.30
N SER A 93 3.71 14.20 3.34
CA SER A 93 4.17 13.11 4.23
C SER A 93 3.99 13.38 5.73
N ASP A 94 3.92 14.65 6.15
CA ASP A 94 3.65 15.06 7.54
C ASP A 94 2.21 14.78 8.02
N PHE A 95 1.31 14.30 7.15
CA PHE A 95 -0.09 14.05 7.48
C PHE A 95 -0.41 12.59 7.87
N ILE A 96 0.58 11.69 7.89
CA ILE A 96 0.41 10.34 8.42
C ILE A 96 0.86 10.29 9.88
N ASN A 97 -0.10 10.13 10.79
CA ASN A 97 0.14 10.06 12.23
C ASN A 97 0.05 8.61 12.72
N LEU A 98 1.14 8.09 13.29
CA LEU A 98 1.10 6.84 14.05
C LEU A 98 0.62 7.14 15.47
N LYS A 99 -0.60 6.69 15.83
CA LYS A 99 -1.10 6.78 17.20
C LYS A 99 -0.83 5.48 17.93
N ASN A 100 -0.60 5.57 19.24
CA ASN A 100 -0.22 4.44 20.09
C ASN A 100 0.97 3.66 19.50
N PHE A 101 1.94 4.38 18.93
CA PHE A 101 3.08 3.77 18.25
C PHE A 101 3.89 2.86 19.18
N GLU A 102 3.94 3.21 20.48
CA GLU A 102 4.62 2.43 21.50
C GLU A 102 4.05 1.01 21.63
N GLU A 103 2.73 0.83 21.50
CA GLU A 103 2.07 -0.47 21.57
C GLU A 103 2.43 -1.38 20.39
N MET A 104 2.94 -0.82 19.28
CA MET A 104 3.28 -1.60 18.08
C MET A 104 4.67 -2.24 18.14
N TYR A 105 5.56 -1.78 19.03
CA TYR A 105 6.94 -2.29 19.12
C TYR A 105 6.99 -3.75 19.56
N GLU A 106 5.99 -4.21 20.30
CA GLU A 106 5.93 -5.55 20.87
C GLU A 106 5.03 -6.50 20.05
N VAL A 107 4.40 -6.01 18.98
CA VAL A 107 3.48 -6.82 18.17
C VAL A 107 4.28 -7.64 17.15
N SER A 108 4.54 -8.90 17.49
CA SER A 108 5.19 -9.87 16.61
C SER A 108 4.18 -10.63 15.75
N LEU A 109 4.52 -10.85 14.48
CA LEU A 109 3.68 -11.48 13.46
C LEU A 109 4.41 -12.64 12.80
N ASN A 110 3.70 -13.74 12.53
CA ASN A 110 4.21 -14.87 11.75
C ASN A 110 3.40 -15.08 10.47
N THR A 111 3.82 -14.44 9.39
CA THR A 111 3.14 -14.50 8.09
C THR A 111 4.09 -14.20 6.95
N ASN A 112 3.60 -14.10 5.72
CA ASN A 112 4.43 -13.64 4.61
C ASN A 112 4.63 -12.11 4.69
N LYS A 113 5.82 -11.65 5.07
CA LYS A 113 6.13 -10.21 5.23
C LYS A 113 5.89 -9.42 3.96
N TYR A 114 6.23 -9.96 2.79
CA TYR A 114 6.06 -9.28 1.50
C TYR A 114 4.59 -8.96 1.20
N LEU A 115 3.71 -9.96 1.30
CA LEU A 115 2.27 -9.77 1.10
C LEU A 115 1.68 -8.85 2.17
N PHE A 116 2.08 -9.03 3.43
CA PHE A 116 1.60 -8.18 4.53
C PHE A 116 2.03 -6.71 4.37
N HIS A 117 3.28 -6.46 3.97
CA HIS A 117 3.77 -5.13 3.61
C HIS A 117 2.95 -4.56 2.45
N LEU A 118 2.71 -5.33 1.39
CA LEU A 118 1.94 -4.86 0.22
C LEU A 118 0.48 -4.54 0.57
N LEU A 119 -0.15 -5.31 1.45
CA LEU A 119 -1.48 -5.05 2.01
C LEU A 119 -1.53 -3.69 2.70
N LEU A 120 -0.65 -3.47 3.69
CA LEU A 120 -0.61 -2.24 4.46
C LEU A 120 -0.21 -1.03 3.60
N TYR A 121 0.77 -1.21 2.70
CA TYR A 121 1.21 -0.16 1.78
C TYR A 121 0.05 0.37 0.93
N ASN A 122 -0.73 -0.52 0.30
CA ASN A 122 -1.85 -0.10 -0.54
C ASN A 122 -2.95 0.61 0.26
N LEU A 123 -3.27 0.14 1.47
CA LEU A 123 -4.28 0.76 2.32
C LEU A 123 -3.84 2.14 2.83
N ILE A 124 -2.61 2.25 3.34
CA ILE A 124 -2.06 3.51 3.86
C ILE A 124 -1.84 4.52 2.73
N LEU A 125 -1.31 4.09 1.57
CA LEU A 125 -1.13 4.97 0.42
C LEU A 125 -2.47 5.50 -0.10
N ASN A 126 -3.52 4.68 -0.14
CA ASN A 126 -4.86 5.16 -0.51
C ASN A 126 -5.37 6.20 0.50
N ALA A 127 -5.31 5.91 1.79
CA ALA A 127 -5.70 6.84 2.85
C ALA A 127 -4.94 8.18 2.72
N TYR A 128 -3.64 8.11 2.48
CA TYR A 128 -2.76 9.26 2.26
C TYR A 128 -3.10 10.08 1.01
N ARG A 129 -3.36 9.42 -0.13
CA ARG A 129 -3.59 10.09 -1.42
C ARG A 129 -4.89 10.88 -1.40
N PHE A 130 -5.94 10.29 -0.85
CA PHE A 130 -7.30 10.83 -0.94
C PHE A 130 -7.74 11.59 0.32
N GLY A 131 -7.09 11.36 1.46
CA GLY A 131 -7.38 12.00 2.74
C GLY A 131 -6.58 13.27 3.01
N TYR A 132 -6.98 13.99 4.07
CA TYR A 132 -6.28 15.17 4.59
C TYR A 132 -5.43 14.88 5.83
N ASN A 133 -5.83 13.89 6.63
CA ASN A 133 -5.14 13.44 7.82
C ASN A 133 -5.31 11.93 7.88
N THR A 134 -4.22 11.19 7.75
CA THR A 134 -4.22 9.74 7.90
C THR A 134 -3.73 9.40 9.29
N ALA A 135 -4.47 8.58 10.03
CA ALA A 135 -4.03 8.04 11.30
C ALA A 135 -3.95 6.52 11.20
N VAL A 136 -2.82 5.95 11.63
CA VAL A 136 -2.64 4.50 11.72
C VAL A 136 -2.38 4.16 13.18
N TYR A 137 -3.12 3.19 13.72
CA TYR A 137 -2.91 2.72 15.08
C TYR A 137 -3.25 1.26 15.24
N TYR A 138 -2.71 0.64 16.28
CA TYR A 138 -2.96 -0.74 16.64
C TYR A 138 -3.84 -0.76 17.89
N TYR A 139 -4.85 -1.63 17.92
CA TYR A 139 -5.68 -1.84 19.09
C TYR A 139 -6.30 -3.24 19.09
N CYS A 140 -6.07 -4.00 20.17
CA CYS A 140 -6.70 -5.31 20.40
C CYS A 140 -6.63 -6.30 19.22
N GLY A 141 -5.46 -6.42 18.57
CA GLY A 141 -5.28 -7.32 17.42
C GLY A 141 -5.85 -6.77 16.11
N LYS A 142 -6.19 -5.48 16.06
CA LYS A 142 -6.59 -4.79 14.83
C LYS A 142 -5.61 -3.67 14.48
N ILE A 143 -5.30 -3.54 13.20
CA ILE A 143 -4.64 -2.36 12.63
C ILE A 143 -5.73 -1.47 12.06
N ILE A 144 -5.82 -0.24 12.53
CA ILE A 144 -6.86 0.71 12.17
C ILE A 144 -6.23 1.84 11.38
N ILE A 145 -6.73 2.07 10.17
CA ILE A 145 -6.33 3.16 9.28
C ILE A 145 -7.53 4.08 9.12
N LYS A 146 -7.40 5.31 9.60
CA LYS A 146 -8.41 6.36 9.48
C LYS A 146 -7.95 7.44 8.51
N ASN A 147 -8.87 7.94 7.70
CA ASN A 147 -8.64 9.12 6.91
C ASN A 147 -9.90 9.98 6.76
N ASN A 148 -9.72 11.28 6.91
CA ASN A 148 -10.81 12.23 6.70
C ASN A 148 -10.93 12.52 5.20
N ILE A 149 -12.04 12.09 4.61
CA ILE A 149 -12.36 12.25 3.20
C ILE A 149 -13.87 12.42 3.04
N LYS A 150 -14.29 13.39 2.22
CA LYS A 150 -15.67 13.46 1.73
C LYS A 150 -15.83 12.44 0.62
N ILE A 151 -16.45 11.30 0.91
CA ILE A 151 -16.81 10.30 -0.10
C ILE A 151 -18.20 10.59 -0.64
N LYS A 152 -18.33 10.65 -1.97
CA LYS A 152 -19.60 10.77 -2.69
C LYS A 152 -20.09 9.45 -3.28
N PHE A 153 -19.48 8.31 -2.93
CA PHE A 153 -19.70 7.01 -3.56
C PHE A 153 -20.14 5.92 -2.56
N ASP A 154 -20.76 4.86 -3.09
CA ASP A 154 -21.26 3.67 -2.36
C ASP A 154 -20.11 2.69 -2.03
N SER A 155 -20.07 2.19 -0.78
CA SER A 155 -18.91 1.54 -0.14
C SER A 155 -18.48 0.23 -0.79
N ASN A 156 -19.42 -0.55 -1.31
CA ASN A 156 -19.12 -1.88 -1.88
C ASN A 156 -18.39 -1.79 -3.24
N SER A 157 -18.48 -0.67 -3.95
CA SER A 157 -17.97 -0.54 -5.31
C SER A 157 -16.45 -0.30 -5.40
N ILE A 158 -15.82 0.16 -4.33
CA ILE A 158 -14.40 0.58 -4.33
C ILE A 158 -13.40 -0.58 -4.42
N PHE A 159 -13.83 -1.80 -4.05
CA PHE A 159 -12.96 -3.00 -4.01
C PHE A 159 -13.07 -3.89 -5.26
N GLU A 160 -14.04 -3.65 -6.15
CA GLU A 160 -14.39 -4.61 -7.21
C GLU A 160 -13.75 -4.32 -8.58
N LEU A 161 -13.55 -3.06 -8.96
CA LEU A 161 -13.08 -2.67 -10.29
C LEU A 161 -12.31 -1.33 -10.24
N PRO A 162 -11.53 -0.96 -11.28
CA PRO A 162 -10.73 0.26 -11.26
C PRO A 162 -11.59 1.53 -11.37
N ILE A 163 -12.23 1.86 -10.27
CA ILE A 163 -12.94 3.11 -10.06
C ILE A 163 -11.96 4.03 -9.37
N ALA A 164 -11.35 4.93 -10.13
CA ALA A 164 -10.51 5.96 -9.56
C ALA A 164 -10.96 7.32 -10.10
N THR A 165 -11.57 8.10 -9.22
CA THR A 165 -11.65 9.55 -9.41
C THR A 165 -11.02 10.14 -8.16
N ASP A 166 -9.83 10.72 -8.29
CA ASP A 166 -9.30 11.61 -7.27
C ASP A 166 -9.82 13.04 -7.50
N ARG A 167 -9.62 13.94 -6.52
CA ARG A 167 -10.02 15.35 -6.63
C ARG A 167 -9.25 16.14 -7.71
N PHE A 168 -8.21 15.56 -8.31
CA PHE A 168 -7.27 16.21 -9.22
C PHE A 168 -7.33 15.66 -10.65
N GLY A 169 -8.20 14.69 -10.94
CA GLY A 169 -8.34 14.07 -12.26
C GLY A 169 -7.35 12.92 -12.53
N ILE A 170 -6.57 12.47 -11.54
CA ILE A 170 -5.73 11.28 -11.67
C ILE A 170 -6.59 10.04 -11.38
N THR A 171 -6.97 9.36 -12.45
CA THR A 171 -7.45 7.99 -12.43
C THR A 171 -6.33 7.07 -11.95
N GLY A 172 -6.37 6.69 -10.67
CA GLY A 172 -5.69 5.50 -10.17
C GLY A 172 -6.02 4.26 -11.03
N SER A 173 -5.08 3.33 -11.13
CA SER A 173 -5.22 2.12 -11.93
C SER A 173 -6.20 1.10 -11.33
N GLY A 174 -6.64 1.32 -10.09
CA GLY A 174 -7.62 0.47 -9.40
C GLY A 174 -7.12 -0.90 -8.93
N PHE A 175 -5.84 -1.21 -9.17
CA PHE A 175 -5.27 -2.49 -8.76
C PHE A 175 -5.04 -2.60 -7.25
N GLY A 176 -4.88 -1.47 -6.53
CA GLY A 176 -4.49 -1.46 -5.12
C GLY A 176 -5.51 -2.13 -4.19
N LEU A 177 -6.79 -1.79 -4.29
CA LEU A 177 -7.82 -2.43 -3.45
C LEU A 177 -8.16 -3.87 -3.93
N LYS A 178 -8.00 -4.14 -5.23
CA LYS A 178 -8.15 -5.50 -5.77
C LYS A 178 -7.09 -6.46 -5.22
N ILE A 179 -5.83 -6.03 -5.15
CA ILE A 179 -4.75 -6.87 -4.60
C ILE A 179 -4.91 -7.07 -3.09
N VAL A 180 -5.38 -6.05 -2.36
CA VAL A 180 -5.71 -6.14 -0.93
C VAL A 180 -6.68 -7.30 -0.68
N LYS A 181 -7.78 -7.40 -1.45
CA LYS A 181 -8.76 -8.50 -1.31
C LYS A 181 -8.13 -9.88 -1.53
N LYS A 182 -7.21 -10.01 -2.48
CA LYS A 182 -6.49 -11.28 -2.73
C LYS A 182 -5.54 -11.62 -1.59
N ILE A 183 -4.80 -10.63 -1.07
CA ILE A 183 -3.87 -10.82 0.05
C ILE A 183 -4.61 -11.19 1.32
N LEU A 184 -5.74 -10.56 1.64
CA LEU A 184 -6.55 -10.89 2.82
C LEU A 184 -6.93 -12.38 2.84
N ASN A 185 -7.36 -12.91 1.71
CA ASN A 185 -7.68 -14.33 1.56
C ASN A 185 -6.45 -15.24 1.74
N GLU A 186 -5.30 -14.85 1.15
CA GLU A 186 -4.06 -15.63 1.23
C GLU A 186 -3.49 -15.67 2.66
N LEU A 187 -3.62 -14.57 3.41
CA LEU A 187 -3.09 -14.46 4.77
C LEU A 187 -4.08 -14.90 5.86
N ASP A 188 -5.32 -15.25 5.50
CA ASP A 188 -6.42 -15.56 6.43
C ASP A 188 -6.69 -14.43 7.45
N ILE A 189 -6.74 -13.20 6.92
CA ILE A 189 -6.97 -11.94 7.66
C ILE A 189 -8.27 -11.32 7.16
N SER A 190 -9.06 -10.75 8.06
CA SER A 190 -10.29 -10.02 7.68
C SER A 190 -10.10 -8.50 7.70
N LEU A 191 -10.90 -7.83 6.88
CA LEU A 191 -10.97 -6.38 6.80
C LEU A 191 -12.43 -5.95 7.01
N GLU A 192 -12.62 -4.93 7.85
CA GLU A 192 -13.88 -4.24 8.08
C GLU A 192 -13.69 -2.78 7.66
N ASP A 193 -14.64 -2.22 6.91
CA ASP A 193 -14.66 -0.80 6.58
C ASP A 193 -15.88 -0.11 7.19
N ASN A 194 -15.67 1.09 7.71
CA ASN A 194 -16.72 1.98 8.19
C ASN A 194 -16.59 3.30 7.43
N ILE A 195 -17.57 3.61 6.57
CA ILE A 195 -17.61 4.85 5.79
C ILE A 195 -18.65 5.79 6.40
N TYR A 196 -18.16 6.94 6.86
CA TYR A 196 -18.94 8.08 7.33
C TYR A 196 -18.91 9.20 6.29
N GLU A 197 -19.76 10.22 6.44
CA GLU A 197 -19.89 11.32 5.46
C GLU A 197 -18.55 12.06 5.20
N ASP A 198 -17.69 12.16 6.22
CA ASP A 198 -16.41 12.89 6.19
C ASP A 198 -15.20 12.05 6.64
N GLU A 199 -15.38 10.76 6.94
CA GLU A 199 -14.33 9.89 7.49
C GLU A 199 -14.47 8.47 6.91
N VAL A 200 -13.34 7.86 6.59
CA VAL A 200 -13.24 6.42 6.34
C VAL A 200 -12.34 5.81 7.39
N GLU A 201 -12.78 4.69 7.93
CA GLU A 201 -11.99 3.82 8.78
C GLU A 201 -11.92 2.44 8.16
N VAL A 202 -10.71 1.92 8.03
CA VAL A 202 -10.44 0.53 7.64
C VAL A 202 -9.77 -0.17 8.81
N SER A 203 -10.34 -1.28 9.23
CA SER A 203 -9.89 -2.09 10.36
C SER A 203 -9.48 -3.48 9.88
N ILE A 204 -8.20 -3.84 10.06
CA ILE A 204 -7.61 -5.11 9.62
C ILE A 204 -7.42 -6.00 10.86
N ASN A 205 -8.08 -7.15 10.92
CA ASN A 205 -8.00 -8.07 12.05
C ASN A 205 -6.86 -9.09 11.85
N ILE A 206 -5.78 -8.91 12.60
CA ILE A 206 -4.55 -9.69 12.47
C ILE A 206 -4.39 -10.77 13.55
N LYS A 207 -5.42 -11.05 14.35
CA LYS A 207 -5.34 -12.00 15.47
C LYS A 207 -4.80 -13.38 15.10
N ASN A 208 -5.12 -13.88 13.90
CA ASN A 208 -4.72 -15.20 13.42
C ASN A 208 -3.22 -15.32 13.09
N ILE A 209 -2.52 -14.18 12.97
CA ILE A 209 -1.10 -14.13 12.61
C ILE A 209 -0.22 -13.55 13.74
N LEU A 210 -0.81 -13.20 14.89
CA LEU A 210 -0.06 -12.75 16.06
C LEU A 210 0.75 -13.90 16.66
N ILE A 211 1.97 -13.60 17.09
CA ILE A 211 2.76 -14.46 17.97
C ILE A 211 2.52 -13.96 19.40
N GLY A 212 2.07 -14.87 20.27
CA GLY A 212 1.77 -14.59 21.68
C GLY A 212 2.99 -14.55 22.58
#